data_AF-A0A359LVD1-F1
#
_entry.id   AF-A0A359LVD1-F1
#
_cell.length_a   1.000
_cell.length_b   1.000
_cell.length_c   1.000
_cell.angle_alpha   90.00
_cell.angle_beta   90.00
_cell.angle_gamma   90.00
#
_symmetry.space_group_name_H-M   'P 1'
#
loop_
_entity.id
_entity.type
_entity.pdbx_description
1 polymer ?
#
loop_
_entity_poly.entity_id
_entity_poly.type
_entity_poly.pdbx_seq_one_letter_code
_entity_poly.pdbx_strand_id
1 'polypeptide(L)'
;MQSEIASRFGATVKLEEPKTPLAIRQMFLVRGASPGGGDALTLAGLVAGQGGRVVLSASGFLLAELGYHQAMALRSAPGVRSVNGVSIDPARFESFLALLKTRPGG
;
A
#
# COMPACT_ATOMS: atom_id res chain seq x y z
N MET A 1 22.23 -18.61 -0.13
CA MET A 1 22.59 -17.84 1.07
C MET A 1 21.47 -17.97 2.09
N GLN A 2 21.71 -18.59 3.25
CA GLN A 2 20.73 -18.59 4.35
C GLN A 2 20.68 -17.19 4.97
N SER A 3 19.47 -16.65 5.14
CA SER A 3 19.24 -15.38 5.83
C SER A 3 19.59 -15.54 7.31
N GLU A 4 20.38 -14.61 7.86
CA GLU A 4 20.79 -14.56 9.27
C GLU A 4 19.60 -14.53 10.25
N ILE A 5 18.41 -14.18 9.76
CA ILE A 5 17.16 -14.19 10.51
C ILE A 5 16.68 -15.63 10.77
N ALA A 6 16.89 -16.55 9.82
CA ALA A 6 16.41 -17.94 9.92
C ALA A 6 17.17 -18.75 10.99
N SER A 7 18.45 -18.44 11.23
CA SER A 7 19.25 -19.15 12.24
C SER A 7 18.84 -18.79 13.68
N ARG A 8 18.31 -17.58 13.90
CA ARG A 8 17.96 -17.08 15.24
C ARG A 8 16.65 -17.62 15.80
N PHE A 9 15.78 -18.17 14.94
CA PHE A 9 14.45 -18.65 15.35
C PHE A 9 14.27 -20.18 15.33
N GLY A 10 15.33 -20.95 15.04
CA GLY A 10 15.24 -22.42 14.98
C GLY A 10 14.23 -22.95 13.95
N ALA A 11 13.75 -22.08 13.06
CA ALA A 11 12.70 -22.36 12.10
C ALA A 11 13.16 -21.93 10.72
N THR A 12 13.07 -22.86 9.77
CA THR A 12 13.32 -22.57 8.35
C THR A 12 12.18 -21.73 7.81
N VAL A 13 12.34 -20.42 7.76
CA VAL A 13 11.38 -19.53 7.09
C VAL A 13 11.54 -19.71 5.57
N LYS A 14 10.72 -20.58 4.99
CA LYS A 14 10.55 -20.64 3.53
C LYS A 14 9.60 -19.51 3.13
N LEU A 15 10.16 -18.38 2.69
CA LEU A 15 9.38 -17.44 1.88
C LEU A 15 9.17 -18.11 0.51
N GLU A 16 8.04 -18.77 0.34
CA GLU A 16 7.58 -19.16 -0.99
C GLU A 16 6.99 -17.90 -1.63
N GLU A 17 7.58 -17.46 -2.75
CA GLU A 17 6.91 -16.48 -3.60
C GLU A 17 5.55 -17.07 -4.02
N PRO A 18 4.44 -16.31 -3.90
CA PRO A 18 3.13 -16.83 -4.24
C PRO A 18 3.13 -17.34 -5.68
N LYS A 19 2.80 -18.62 -5.86
CA LYS A 19 2.77 -19.33 -7.15
C LYS A 19 1.83 -18.70 -8.18
N THR A 20 0.99 -17.76 -7.77
CA THR A 20 0.19 -16.91 -8.64
C THR A 20 0.54 -15.44 -8.40
N PRO A 21 1.13 -14.73 -9.40
CA PRO A 21 1.41 -13.29 -9.34
C PRO A 21 0.18 -12.39 -9.14
N LEU A 22 -1.03 -12.97 -9.13
CA LEU A 22 -2.33 -12.28 -9.11
C LEU A 22 -3.04 -12.28 -7.74
N ALA A 23 -2.55 -12.98 -6.70
CA ALA A 23 -3.36 -13.22 -5.50
C ALA A 23 -3.06 -12.33 -4.28
N ILE A 24 -1.85 -11.74 -4.16
CA ILE A 24 -1.53 -10.86 -3.03
C ILE A 24 -1.63 -9.41 -3.48
N ARG A 25 -2.83 -8.85 -3.33
CA ARG A 25 -3.08 -7.42 -3.52
C ARG A 25 -2.82 -6.71 -2.20
N GLN A 26 -2.09 -5.60 -2.25
CA GLN A 26 -1.76 -4.79 -1.09
C GLN A 26 -2.29 -3.38 -1.28
N MET A 27 -2.43 -2.68 -0.17
CA MET A 27 -2.83 -1.28 -0.16
C MET A 27 -1.63 -0.40 -0.51
N PHE A 28 -1.82 0.48 -1.49
CA PHE A 28 -0.85 1.49 -1.86
C PHE A 28 -1.47 2.88 -1.82
N LEU A 29 -0.72 3.82 -1.27
CA LEU A 29 -0.99 5.25 -1.37
C LEU A 29 -0.35 5.80 -2.64
N VAL A 30 -1.17 6.21 -3.59
CA VAL A 30 -0.77 6.82 -4.87
C VAL A 30 -0.99 8.33 -4.77
N ARG A 31 0.04 9.14 -5.03
CA ARG A 31 -0.06 10.61 -5.04
C ARG A 31 0.28 11.16 -6.41
N GLY A 32 -0.43 12.21 -6.81
CA GLY A 32 -0.16 12.91 -8.06
C GLY A 32 0.95 13.96 -7.98
N ALA A 33 1.54 14.30 -9.12
CA ALA A 33 2.70 15.21 -9.24
C ALA A 33 2.36 16.70 -9.06
N SER A 34 1.15 17.13 -9.39
CA SER A 34 0.79 18.55 -9.33
C SER A 34 0.44 19.02 -7.90
N PRO A 35 0.85 20.22 -7.46
CA PRO A 35 0.33 20.83 -6.24
C PRO A 35 -1.16 21.16 -6.48
N GLY A 36 -2.04 20.41 -5.82
CA GLY A 36 -3.49 20.35 -6.16
C GLY A 36 -3.95 18.94 -6.53
N GLY A 37 -3.00 18.01 -6.71
CA GLY A 37 -3.23 16.65 -7.13
C GLY A 37 -3.12 16.50 -8.64
N GLY A 38 -2.47 15.43 -9.10
CA GLY A 38 -2.89 14.85 -10.37
C GLY A 38 -4.38 14.53 -10.23
N ASP A 39 -5.17 14.93 -11.22
CA ASP A 39 -6.62 14.75 -11.20
C ASP A 39 -6.95 13.34 -10.69
N ALA A 40 -7.75 13.25 -9.63
CA ALA A 40 -8.07 11.98 -8.99
C ALA A 40 -8.69 10.99 -10.00
N LEU A 41 -9.39 11.51 -11.02
CA LEU A 41 -9.90 10.73 -12.14
C LEU A 41 -8.76 10.12 -12.99
N THR A 42 -7.74 10.92 -13.29
CA THR A 42 -6.54 10.48 -14.02
C THR A 42 -5.77 9.41 -13.23
N LEU A 43 -5.55 9.63 -11.93
CA LEU A 43 -4.90 8.63 -11.07
C LEU A 43 -5.73 7.35 -10.98
N ALA A 44 -7.07 7.45 -10.93
CA ALA A 44 -7.95 6.30 -10.88
C ALA A 44 -7.91 5.50 -12.18
N GLY A 45 -7.86 6.18 -13.32
CA GLY A 45 -7.64 5.56 -14.63
C GLY A 45 -6.32 4.82 -14.73
N LEU A 46 -5.23 5.40 -14.21
CA LEU A 46 -3.92 4.74 -14.17
C LEU A 46 -3.93 3.49 -13.26
N VAL A 47 -4.56 3.58 -12.09
CA VAL A 47 -4.74 2.43 -11.18
C VAL A 47 -5.54 1.33 -11.88
N ALA A 48 -6.67 1.68 -12.52
CA ALA A 48 -7.52 0.72 -13.23
C ALA A 48 -6.79 0.09 -14.43
N GLY A 49 -5.99 0.86 -15.18
CA GLY A 49 -5.16 0.37 -16.28
C GLY A 49 -4.08 -0.62 -15.84
N GLN A 50 -3.64 -0.54 -14.58
CA GLN A 50 -2.77 -1.53 -13.94
C GLN A 50 -3.54 -2.70 -13.32
N GLY A 51 -4.84 -2.82 -13.59
CA GLY A 51 -5.72 -3.84 -13.01
C GLY A 51 -5.99 -3.64 -11.52
N GLY A 52 -5.74 -2.44 -10.98
CA GLY A 52 -5.94 -2.03 -9.59
C GLY A 52 -7.39 -1.68 -9.24
N ARG A 53 -7.70 -1.65 -7.94
CA ARG A 53 -8.99 -1.17 -7.42
C ARG A 53 -8.78 0.04 -6.54
N VAL A 54 -9.47 1.14 -6.81
CA VAL A 54 -9.47 2.32 -5.92
C VAL A 54 -10.37 2.02 -4.73
N VAL A 55 -9.83 2.17 -3.52
CA VAL A 55 -10.54 1.97 -2.24
C VAL A 55 -10.99 3.30 -1.67
N LEU A 56 -10.13 4.32 -1.77
CA LEU A 56 -10.43 5.67 -1.30
C LEU A 56 -9.82 6.69 -2.26
N SER A 57 -10.57 7.76 -2.51
CA SER A 57 -10.14 8.88 -3.34
C SER A 57 -10.26 10.18 -2.57
N ALA A 58 -9.24 11.02 -2.64
CA ALA A 58 -9.22 12.36 -2.08
C ALA A 58 -8.40 13.28 -2.99
N SER A 59 -8.49 14.60 -2.76
CA SER A 59 -7.72 15.58 -3.52
C SER A 59 -6.21 15.29 -3.42
N GLY A 60 -5.62 14.87 -4.54
CA GLY A 60 -4.18 14.62 -4.67
C GLY A 60 -3.65 13.28 -4.18
N PHE A 61 -4.51 12.38 -3.69
CA PHE A 61 -4.10 11.00 -3.45
C PHE A 61 -5.24 9.98 -3.61
N LEU A 62 -4.86 8.76 -3.93
CA LEU A 62 -5.71 7.59 -3.91
C LEU A 62 -5.12 6.52 -3.00
N LEU A 63 -6.00 5.78 -2.35
CA LEU A 63 -5.66 4.51 -1.73
C LEU A 63 -6.17 3.40 -2.67
N ALA A 64 -5.29 2.52 -3.12
CA ALA A 64 -5.61 1.50 -4.11
C ALA A 64 -5.06 0.13 -3.77
N GLU A 65 -5.80 -0.91 -4.14
CA GLU A 65 -5.38 -2.30 -4.09
C GLU A 65 -4.73 -2.70 -5.42
N LEU A 66 -3.43 -2.95 -5.36
CA LEU A 66 -2.60 -3.35 -6.48
C LEU A 66 -1.72 -4.54 -6.08
N GLY A 67 -1.32 -5.36 -7.03
CA GLY A 67 -0.17 -6.24 -6.81
C GLY A 67 1.11 -5.40 -6.78
N TYR A 68 2.15 -5.91 -6.13
CA TYR A 68 3.40 -5.17 -5.95
C TYR A 68 4.04 -4.73 -7.27
N HIS A 69 4.10 -5.63 -8.27
CA HIS A 69 4.66 -5.30 -9.58
C HIS A 69 3.87 -4.20 -10.30
N GLN A 70 2.54 -4.25 -10.24
CA GLN A 70 1.65 -3.22 -10.80
C GLN A 70 1.85 -1.87 -10.11
N ALA A 71 1.98 -1.87 -8.77
CA ALA A 71 2.26 -0.67 -8.00
C ALA A 71 3.64 -0.07 -8.33
N MET A 72 4.66 -0.89 -8.55
CA MET A 72 5.98 -0.42 -8.96
C MET A 72 5.98 0.13 -10.40
N ALA A 73 5.27 -0.52 -11.32
CA ALA A 73 5.09 0.01 -12.68
C ALA A 73 4.40 1.39 -12.66
N LEU A 74 3.43 1.57 -11.76
CA LEU A 74 2.71 2.82 -11.59
C LEU A 74 3.60 3.98 -11.06
N ARG A 75 4.71 3.69 -10.36
CA ARG A 75 5.64 4.75 -9.87
C ARG A 75 6.26 5.56 -11.00
N SER A 76 6.42 4.96 -12.17
CA SER A 76 7.02 5.59 -13.34
C SER A 76 5.98 6.23 -14.27
N ALA A 77 4.69 6.14 -13.93
CA ALA A 77 3.64 6.67 -14.78
C ALA A 77 3.63 8.22 -14.77
N PRO A 78 3.43 8.87 -15.93
CA PRO A 78 3.26 10.32 -15.99
C PRO A 78 2.16 10.80 -15.05
N GLY A 79 2.42 11.87 -14.31
CA GLY A 79 1.47 12.43 -13.35
C GLY A 79 1.45 11.74 -11.98
N VAL A 80 2.18 10.65 -11.77
CA VAL A 80 2.38 10.01 -10.46
C VAL A 80 3.63 10.57 -9.79
N ARG A 81 3.48 11.07 -8.56
CA ARG A 81 4.57 11.54 -7.70
C ARG A 81 5.18 10.43 -6.87
N SER A 82 4.33 9.60 -6.29
CA SER A 82 4.75 8.53 -5.39
C SER A 82 3.70 7.44 -5.32
N VAL A 83 4.17 6.19 -5.20
CA VAL A 83 3.37 5.03 -4.82
C VAL A 83 4.07 4.39 -3.64
N ASN A 84 3.40 4.36 -2.49
CA ASN A 84 3.97 3.83 -1.25
C ASN A 84 3.07 2.73 -0.71
N GLY A 85 3.66 1.63 -0.26
CA GLY A 85 2.92 0.57 0.42
C GLY A 85 2.35 1.10 1.73
N VAL A 86 1.13 0.67 2.05
CA VAL A 86 0.47 0.95 3.32
C VAL A 86 0.47 -0.33 4.14
N SER A 87 1.21 -0.30 5.24
CA SER A 87 1.16 -1.34 6.27
C SER A 87 0.48 -0.78 7.52
N ILE A 88 -0.38 -1.60 8.12
CA ILE A 88 -0.92 -1.34 9.45
C ILE A 88 -0.08 -2.15 10.42
N ASP A 89 0.62 -1.47 11.31
CA ASP A 89 1.24 -2.11 12.46
C ASP A 89 0.15 -2.38 13.51
N PRO A 90 -0.19 -3.65 13.79
CA PRO A 90 -1.29 -3.98 14.70
C PRO A 90 -1.09 -3.38 16.09
N ALA A 91 0.14 -3.36 16.61
CA ALA A 91 0.41 -2.84 17.95
C ALA A 91 0.19 -1.32 18.03
N ARG A 92 0.57 -0.59 16.98
CA ARG A 92 0.29 0.86 16.88
C ARG A 92 -1.19 1.13 16.72
N PHE A 93 -1.91 0.31 15.96
CA PHE A 93 -3.35 0.48 15.79
C PHE A 93 -4.11 0.25 17.11
N GLU A 94 -3.78 -0.81 17.85
CA GLU A 94 -4.36 -1.04 19.18
C GLU A 94 -4.05 0.10 20.15
N SER A 95 -2.81 0.61 20.14
CA SER A 95 -2.43 1.78 20.95
C SER A 95 -3.25 3.02 20.58
N PHE A 96 -3.51 3.25 19.30
CA PHE A 96 -4.36 4.33 18.82
C PHE A 96 -5.83 4.15 19.26
N LEU A 97 -6.39 2.94 19.14
CA LEU A 97 -7.73 2.65 19.62
C LEU A 97 -7.87 2.86 21.13
N ALA A 98 -6.86 2.50 21.91
CA ALA A 98 -6.82 2.77 23.34
C ALA A 98 -6.85 4.27 23.64
N LEU A 99 -6.09 5.08 22.88
CA LEU A 99 -6.09 6.54 23.02
C LEU A 99 -7.44 7.20 22.66
N LEU A 100 -8.15 6.66 21.66
CA LEU A 100 -9.49 7.15 21.33
C LEU A 100 -10.50 6.87 22.44
N LYS A 101 -10.39 5.71 23.10
CA LYS A 101 -11.27 5.32 24.22
C LYS A 101 -11.01 6.12 25.49
N THR A 102 -9.80 6.67 25.66
CA THR A 102 -9.42 7.45 26.84
C THR A 102 -9.64 8.96 26.70
N ARG A 103 -10.07 9.45 25.52
CA ARG A 103 -10.53 10.84 25.39
C ARG A 103 -11.95 10.97 25.95
N PRO A 104 -12.17 11.72 27.04
CA PRO A 104 -13.52 12.09 27.45
C PRO A 104 -13.99 13.22 26.54
N GLY A 105 -15.01 12.97 25.71
CA GLY A 105 -15.72 14.02 24.96
C GLY A 105 -15.91 13.77 23.46
N GLY A 106 -16.54 12.66 23.09
CA GLY A 106 -17.31 12.56 21.85
C GLY A 106 -18.77 12.87 22.14
#